data_AF-A0A6C0GCP0-F1
#
_entry.id   AF-A0A6C0GCP0-F1
#
_cell.length_a   1.000
_cell.length_b   1.000
_cell.length_c   1.000
_cell.angle_alpha   90.00
_cell.angle_beta   90.00
_cell.angle_gamma   90.00
#
_symmetry.space_group_name_H-M   'P 1'
#
loop_
_entity.id
_entity.type
_entity.pdbx_description
1 polymer ?
#
loop_
_entity_poly.entity_id
_entity_poly.type
_entity_poly.pdbx_seq_one_letter_code
_entity_poly.pdbx_strand_id
1 'polypeptide(L)' 'MGPKSIVGIILIVIGIAGLIIGVFGIFSKNLTNQSPWIFAILGFVFFTSGIGLLKSVGNQNS' A
#
# COMPACT_ATOMS: atom_id res chain seq x y z
N MET A 1 21.97 6.75 -2.11
CA MET A 1 20.59 6.47 -2.57
C MET A 1 19.72 7.66 -2.19
N GLY A 2 19.09 8.35 -3.14
CA GLY A 2 18.33 9.57 -2.84
C GLY A 2 17.06 9.30 -2.02
N PRO A 3 16.65 10.22 -1.12
CA PRO A 3 15.48 10.05 -0.24
C PRO A 3 14.14 9.84 -0.98
N LYS A 4 14.08 10.16 -2.28
CA LYS A 4 12.91 9.94 -3.15
C LYS A 4 12.61 8.45 -3.43
N SER A 5 13.63 7.59 -3.49
CA SER A 5 13.43 6.15 -3.75
C SER A 5 12.94 5.38 -2.52
N ILE A 6 13.32 5.82 -1.31
CA ILE A 6 12.95 5.13 -0.06
C ILE A 6 11.44 5.26 0.22
N VAL A 7 10.85 6.40 -0.15
CA VAL A 7 9.42 6.68 0.05
C VAL A 7 8.57 5.72 -0.78
N GLY A 8 8.88 5.53 -2.07
CA GLY A 8 8.16 4.57 -2.93
C GLY A 8 8.23 3.13 -2.42
N ILE A 9 9.40 2.70 -1.94
CA ILE A 9 9.59 1.35 -1.37
C ILE A 9 8.76 1.19 -0.08
N ILE A 10 8.83 2.15 0.84
CA ILE A 10 8.04 2.13 2.08
C ILE A 10 6.53 2.09 1.76
N LEU A 11 6.09 2.83 0.75
CA LEU A 11 4.69 2.88 0.31
C LEU A 11 4.20 1.52 -0.18
N ILE A 12 5.00 0.81 -0.96
CA ILE A 12 4.65 -0.51 -1.45
C ILE A 12 4.58 -1.51 -0.29
N VAL A 13 5.57 -1.52 0.61
CA VAL A 13 5.63 -2.48 1.72
C VAL A 13 4.45 -2.30 2.68
N ILE A 14 4.14 -1.06 3.08
CA ILE A 14 2.99 -0.75 3.94
C ILE A 14 1.66 -1.00 3.20
N GLY A 15 1.59 -0.70 1.91
CA GLY A 15 0.40 -0.94 1.10
C GLY A 15 0.05 -2.42 1.01
N ILE A 16 1.05 -3.28 0.76
CA ILE A 16 0.87 -4.74 0.73
C ILE A 16 0.42 -5.25 2.11
N ALA A 17 1.08 -4.82 3.19
CA ALA A 17 0.70 -5.24 4.54
C ALA A 17 -0.75 -4.84 4.89
N GLY A 18 -1.15 -3.61 4.58
CA GLY A 18 -2.51 -3.12 4.75
C GLY A 18 -3.53 -3.85 3.88
N LEU A 19 -3.16 -4.19 2.65
CA LEU A 19 -4.02 -4.95 1.73
C LEU A 19 -4.27 -6.36 2.25
N ILE A 20 -3.23 -7.05 2.73
CA ILE A 20 -3.34 -8.39 3.32
C ILE A 20 -4.27 -8.35 4.54
N ILE A 21 -4.03 -7.43 5.48
CA ILE A 21 -4.84 -7.29 6.70
C ILE A 21 -6.29 -6.93 6.36
N GLY A 22 -6.51 -5.99 5.44
CA GLY A 22 -7.84 -5.56 5.02
C GLY A 22 -8.62 -6.67 4.31
N VAL A 23 -8.00 -7.34 3.35
CA VAL A 23 -8.62 -8.47 2.63
C VAL A 23 -8.91 -9.61 3.59
N PHE A 24 -7.97 -9.97 4.46
CA PHE A 24 -8.18 -11.00 5.48
C PHE A 24 -9.29 -10.63 6.47
N GLY A 25 -9.42 -9.35 6.82
CA GLY A 25 -10.50 -8.81 7.64
C GLY A 25 -11.88 -8.81 6.94
N ILE A 26 -11.95 -8.67 5.61
CA ILE A 26 -13.20 -8.81 4.86
C ILE A 26 -13.70 -10.27 4.92
N PHE A 27 -12.78 -11.23 4.77
CA PHE A 27 -13.10 -12.65 4.86
C PHE A 27 -13.36 -13.10 6.32
N SER A 28 -12.68 -12.48 7.29
CA SER A 28 -12.91 -12.72 8.70
C SER A 28 -13.93 -11.75 9.29
N LYS A 29 -15.20 -12.16 9.25
CA LYS A 29 -16.38 -11.42 9.75
C LYS A 29 -16.33 -10.99 11.24
N ASN A 30 -15.26 -11.32 11.99
CA ASN A 30 -15.17 -11.13 13.46
C ASN A 30 -13.88 -10.46 13.99
N LEU A 31 -12.94 -10.01 13.15
CA LEU A 31 -11.64 -9.53 13.67
C LEU A 31 -11.64 -8.09 14.20
N THR A 32 -12.56 -7.23 13.74
CA THR A 32 -12.59 -5.81 14.13
C THR A 32 -14.01 -5.28 14.14
N ASN A 33 -14.40 -4.58 15.21
CA ASN A 33 -15.67 -3.82 15.31
C ASN A 33 -15.74 -2.60 14.36
N GLN A 34 -14.80 -2.52 13.41
CA GLN A 34 -14.58 -1.43 12.47
C GLN A 34 -14.61 -2.01 11.06
N SER A 35 -15.16 -1.26 10.10
CA SER A 35 -15.41 -1.75 8.73
C SER A 35 -14.11 -2.25 8.08
N PRO A 36 -13.98 -3.56 7.79
CA PRO A 36 -12.75 -4.15 7.24
C PRO A 36 -12.32 -3.54 5.90
N TRP A 37 -13.28 -2.94 5.20
CA TRP A 37 -13.09 -2.23 3.94
C TRP A 37 -12.13 -1.04 4.05
N ILE A 38 -12.00 -0.42 5.22
CA ILE A 38 -11.13 0.74 5.43
C ILE A 38 -9.68 0.35 5.16
N PHE A 39 -9.21 -0.72 5.79
CA PHE A 39 -7.84 -1.22 5.61
C PHE A 39 -7.61 -1.75 4.19
N ALA A 40 -8.62 -2.38 3.59
CA ALA A 40 -8.52 -2.89 2.23
C ALA A 40 -8.38 -1.76 1.19
N ILE A 41 -9.24 -0.74 1.26
CA ILE A 41 -9.20 0.41 0.35
C ILE A 41 -7.94 1.24 0.57
N LEU A 42 -7.57 1.48 1.83
CA LEU A 42 -6.37 2.25 2.15
C LEU A 42 -5.09 1.53 1.68
N GLY A 43 -4.99 0.22 1.91
CA GLY A 43 -3.89 -0.61 1.40
C GLY A 43 -3.82 -0.61 -0.12
N PHE A 44 -4.97 -0.66 -0.81
CA PHE A 44 -5.04 -0.64 -2.27
C PHE A 44 -4.54 0.69 -2.86
N VAL A 45 -5.03 1.82 -2.35
CA VAL A 45 -4.60 3.15 -2.80
C VAL A 45 -3.10 3.35 -2.55
N PHE A 46 -2.61 2.94 -1.38
CA PHE A 46 -1.20 3.08 -1.03
C PHE A 46 -0.29 2.19 -1.90
N PHE A 47 -0.74 0.97 -2.21
CA PHE A 47 -0.05 0.07 -3.13
C PHE A 47 0.02 0.62 -4.56
N THR A 48 -1.12 1.06 -5.11
CA THR A 48 -1.19 1.70 -6.45
C THR A 48 -0.34 2.97 -6.50
N SER A 49 -0.38 3.81 -5.47
CA SER A 49 0.44 5.01 -5.37
C SER A 49 1.94 4.69 -5.27
N GLY A 50 2.30 3.65 -4.51
CA GLY A 50 3.69 3.19 -4.37
C GLY A 50 4.30 2.74 -5.70
N ILE A 51 3.55 1.97 -6.49
CA ILE A 51 3.97 1.56 -7.84
C ILE A 51 4.14 2.76 -8.77
N GLY A 52 3.20 3.72 -8.73
CA GLY A 52 3.27 4.95 -9.52
C GLY A 52 4.51 5.80 -9.19
N LEU A 53 4.84 5.92 -7.90
CA LEU A 53 6.04 6.62 -7.44
C LEU A 53 7.33 5.89 -7.83
N LEU A 54 7.37 4.56 -7.72
CA LEU A 54 8.52 3.75 -8.13
C LEU A 54 8.80 3.91 -9.63
N LYS A 55 7.74 3.95 -10.46
CA LYS A 55 7.81 4.20 -11.90
C LYS A 55 8.32 5.62 -12.22
N SER A 56 7.84 6.62 -11.49
CA SER A 56 8.27 8.02 -11.65
C SER A 56 9.75 8.22 -11.30
N VAL A 57 10.24 7.57 -10.25
CA VAL A 57 11.66 7.62 -9.85
C VAL A 57 12.56 6.91 -10.87
N GLY A 58 12.09 5.82 -11.48
CA GLY A 58 12.81 5.15 -12.57
C GLY A 58 12.93 6.00 -13.84
N ASN A 59 11.94 6.84 -14.13
CA ASN A 59 11.87 7.68 -15.34
C ASN A 59 12.67 9.00 -15.23
N GLN A 60 13.23 9.33 -14.07
CA GLN A 60 14.02 10.55 -13.85
C GLN A 60 15.54 10.35 -14.11
N ASN A 61 15.91 9.27 -14.80
CA ASN A 61 17.30 8.96 -15.18
C ASN A 61 17.47 8.75 -16.70
N SER A 62 16.68 9.44 -17.53
CA SER A 62 16.87 9.46 -18.99
C SER A 62 16.85 10.87 -19.51
#